data_AF-T1EGX3-F1
#
_entry.id   AF-T1EGX3-F1
#
_cell.length_a   1.000
_cell.length_b   1.000
_cell.length_c   1.000
_cell.angle_alpha   90.00
_cell.angle_beta   90.00
_cell.angle_gamma   90.00
#
_symmetry.space_group_name_H-M   'P 1'
#
loop_
_entity.id
_entity.type
_entity.pdbx_description
1 polymer ?
#
loop_
_entity_poly.entity_id
_entity_poly.type
_entity_poly.pdbx_seq_one_letter_code
_entity_poly.pdbx_strand_id
1 'polypeptide(L)'
;GYGYSTPKTAGGKVFCMFYAMVGIPLNLIMFQSIGERLNIFVTFLLRHFKRCFRFRSSDVSQTNLIFVCMNMSSLVVAGGAYAFSRIEGWSYLDAFYYCIITLTTIGFGDYVVLQRNEELQKNSGYFVFSLLFILFGLAVLSAAMNLLVLRFLTLNTEDERKDELEALAAIRSAVRLEGDVITANNSI
;
A
#
# COMPACT_ATOMS: atom_id res chain seq x y z
N GLY A 1 -9.38 7.35 -12.74
CA GLY A 1 -10.34 7.48 -13.86
C GLY A 1 -9.75 8.45 -14.84
N TYR A 2 -9.24 7.97 -15.96
CA TYR A 2 -8.37 8.75 -16.85
C TYR A 2 -9.04 9.90 -17.62
N GLY A 3 -10.38 9.95 -17.66
CA GLY A 3 -11.09 11.06 -18.31
C GLY A 3 -11.11 11.04 -19.84
N TYR A 4 -10.40 10.13 -20.51
CA TYR A 4 -10.42 10.03 -21.99
C TYR A 4 -11.76 9.51 -22.55
N SER A 5 -12.50 8.70 -21.78
CA SER A 5 -13.85 8.23 -22.12
C SER A 5 -14.81 8.58 -20.98
N THR A 6 -15.77 9.46 -21.26
CA THR A 6 -16.71 9.99 -20.27
C THR A 6 -18.15 9.93 -20.78
N PRO A 7 -19.14 9.69 -19.89
CA PRO A 7 -20.53 9.59 -20.29
C PRO A 7 -21.05 10.96 -20.79
N LYS A 8 -21.44 11.02 -22.07
CA LYS A 8 -21.98 12.22 -22.69
C LYS A 8 -23.48 12.40 -22.44
N THR A 9 -24.23 11.32 -22.25
CA THR A 9 -25.69 11.34 -22.06
C THR A 9 -26.09 11.61 -20.60
N ALA A 10 -27.23 12.24 -20.38
CA ALA A 10 -27.76 12.49 -19.03
C ALA A 10 -27.94 11.19 -18.23
N GLY A 11 -28.55 10.16 -18.84
CA GLY A 11 -28.71 8.84 -18.22
C GLY A 11 -27.38 8.17 -17.88
N GLY A 12 -26.38 8.25 -18.77
CA GLY A 12 -25.05 7.70 -18.52
C GLY A 12 -24.32 8.40 -17.37
N LYS A 13 -24.50 9.71 -17.21
CA LYS A 13 -23.95 10.47 -16.08
C LYS A 13 -24.58 10.04 -14.75
N VAL A 14 -25.91 9.92 -14.70
CA VAL A 14 -26.63 9.46 -13.50
C VAL A 14 -26.22 8.03 -13.14
N PHE A 15 -26.17 7.12 -14.11
CA PHE A 15 -25.70 5.76 -13.89
C PHE A 15 -24.26 5.72 -13.33
N CYS A 16 -23.36 6.53 -13.90
CA CYS A 16 -21.97 6.62 -13.44
C CYS A 16 -21.86 7.09 -11.97
N MET A 17 -22.72 8.03 -11.54
CA MET A 17 -22.76 8.49 -10.14
C MET A 17 -23.11 7.34 -9.18
N PHE A 18 -24.15 6.56 -9.49
CA PHE A 18 -24.53 5.40 -8.66
C PHE A 18 -23.48 4.29 -8.69
N TYR A 19 -22.92 4.02 -9.86
CA TYR A 19 -21.84 3.04 -10.01
C TYR A 19 -20.62 3.42 -9.17
N ALA A 20 -20.20 4.70 -9.17
CA ALA A 20 -19.07 5.16 -8.37
C ALA A 20 -19.35 5.10 -6.87
N MET A 21 -20.57 5.44 -6.44
CA MET A 21 -20.98 5.44 -5.04
C MET A 21 -20.84 4.05 -4.40
N VAL A 22 -21.22 2.99 -5.13
CA VAL A 22 -21.11 1.60 -4.65
C VAL A 22 -19.74 1.00 -4.98
N GLY A 23 -19.21 1.30 -6.16
CA GLY A 23 -17.97 0.71 -6.67
C GLY A 23 -16.72 1.17 -5.93
N ILE A 24 -16.61 2.45 -5.55
CA ILE A 24 -15.42 2.97 -4.85
C ILE A 24 -15.23 2.26 -3.49
N PRO A 25 -16.25 2.19 -2.59
CA PRO A 25 -16.11 1.46 -1.33
C PRO A 25 -15.78 -0.02 -1.52
N LEU A 26 -16.47 -0.70 -2.44
CA LEU A 26 -16.23 -2.12 -2.71
C LEU A 26 -14.81 -2.36 -3.22
N ASN A 27 -14.32 -1.51 -4.11
CA ASN A 27 -12.97 -1.61 -4.67
C ASN A 27 -11.89 -1.35 -3.60
N LEU A 28 -12.12 -0.41 -2.67
CA LEU A 28 -11.23 -0.16 -1.54
C LEU A 28 -11.14 -1.38 -0.61
N ILE A 29 -12.27 -1.98 -0.24
CA ILE A 29 -12.31 -3.18 0.60
C ILE A 29 -11.64 -4.35 -0.11
N MET A 30 -11.91 -4.51 -1.41
CA MET A 30 -11.29 -5.55 -2.24
C MET A 30 -9.77 -5.41 -2.25
N PHE A 31 -9.24 -4.21 -2.51
CA PHE A 31 -7.79 -4.00 -2.52
C PHE A 31 -7.17 -4.22 -1.14
N GLN A 32 -7.80 -3.77 -0.05
CA GLN A 32 -7.32 -4.08 1.30
C GLN A 32 -7.24 -5.59 1.55
N SER A 33 -8.29 -6.34 1.22
CA SER A 33 -8.31 -7.79 1.40
C SER A 33 -7.25 -8.50 0.54
N ILE A 34 -7.09 -8.07 -0.72
CA ILE A 34 -6.05 -8.61 -1.60
C ILE A 34 -4.66 -8.27 -1.07
N GLY A 35 -4.43 -7.04 -0.61
CA GLY A 35 -3.16 -6.60 -0.06
C GLY A 35 -2.76 -7.39 1.19
N GLU A 36 -3.70 -7.67 2.09
CA GLU A 36 -3.47 -8.54 3.25
C GLU A 36 -3.11 -9.97 2.84
N ARG A 37 -3.86 -10.56 1.91
CA ARG A 37 -3.56 -11.90 1.37
C ARG A 37 -2.19 -11.96 0.70
N LEU A 38 -1.81 -10.92 -0.04
CA LEU A 38 -0.50 -10.80 -0.64
C LEU A 38 0.61 -10.71 0.41
N ASN A 39 0.42 -9.96 1.49
CA ASN A 39 1.41 -9.89 2.59
C ASN A 39 1.63 -11.26 3.25
N ILE A 40 0.55 -12.02 3.46
CA ILE A 40 0.63 -13.41 3.96
C ILE A 40 1.41 -14.27 2.96
N PHE A 41 1.12 -14.16 1.67
CA PHE A 41 1.81 -14.90 0.61
C PHE A 41 3.30 -14.53 0.51
N VAL A 42 3.66 -13.25 0.57
CA VAL A 42 5.06 -12.78 0.59
C VAL A 42 5.78 -13.31 1.82
N THR A 43 5.13 -13.29 2.98
CA THR A 43 5.70 -13.88 4.21
C THR A 43 5.94 -15.38 4.06
N PHE A 44 5.01 -16.11 3.44
CA PHE A 44 5.17 -17.52 3.12
C PHE A 44 6.35 -17.75 2.18
N LEU A 45 6.45 -16.99 1.09
CA LEU A 45 7.58 -17.07 0.14
C LEU A 45 8.91 -16.78 0.83
N LEU A 46 9.00 -15.72 1.64
CA LEU A 46 10.23 -15.38 2.38
C LEU A 46 10.64 -16.49 3.34
N ARG A 47 9.69 -17.10 4.06
CA ARG A 47 9.96 -18.26 4.93
C ARG A 47 10.43 -19.46 4.12
N HIS A 48 9.82 -19.72 2.96
CA HIS A 48 10.21 -20.79 2.06
C HIS A 48 11.63 -20.59 1.51
N PHE A 49 11.93 -19.39 1.01
CA PHE A 49 13.26 -19.01 0.53
C PHE A 49 14.31 -19.12 1.64
N LYS A 50 14.05 -18.60 2.85
CA LYS A 50 14.96 -18.72 3.99
C LYS A 50 15.22 -20.18 4.39
N ARG A 51 14.19 -21.04 4.30
CA ARG A 51 14.31 -22.48 4.56
C ARG A 51 15.16 -23.18 3.48
N CYS A 52 14.99 -22.84 2.20
CA CYS A 52 15.83 -23.36 1.11
C CYS A 52 17.29 -22.89 1.23
N PHE A 53 17.52 -21.62 1.56
CA PHE A 53 18.86 -21.03 1.73
C PHE A 53 19.48 -21.26 3.12
N ARG A 54 18.84 -22.05 3.99
CA ARG A 54 19.41 -22.52 5.28
C ARG A 54 19.87 -21.38 6.21
N PHE A 55 19.21 -20.24 6.19
CA PHE A 55 19.53 -19.10 7.07
C PHE A 55 19.11 -19.38 8.53
N ARG A 56 20.01 -19.07 9.47
CA ARG A 56 19.91 -19.43 10.90
C ARG A 56 19.02 -18.52 11.76
N SER A 57 18.51 -17.40 11.25
CA SER A 57 17.62 -16.48 11.97
C SER A 57 16.19 -16.45 11.39
N SER A 58 15.24 -17.03 12.13
CA SER A 58 13.86 -17.30 11.69
C SER A 58 12.85 -16.19 12.02
N ASP A 59 13.29 -15.01 12.47
CA ASP A 59 12.38 -13.90 12.71
C ASP A 59 12.24 -13.02 11.48
N VAL A 60 11.02 -12.99 10.94
CA VAL A 60 10.62 -12.04 9.90
C VAL A 60 10.07 -10.82 10.61
N SER A 61 10.95 -9.85 10.87
CA SER A 61 10.55 -8.57 11.46
C SER A 61 9.59 -7.82 10.52
N GLN A 62 8.64 -7.09 11.09
CA GLN A 62 7.72 -6.20 10.36
C GLN A 62 8.49 -5.21 9.45
N THR A 63 9.65 -4.73 9.92
CA THR A 63 10.51 -3.86 9.14
C THR A 63 11.06 -4.56 7.87
N ASN A 64 11.42 -5.85 7.96
CA ASN A 64 11.88 -6.62 6.79
C ASN A 64 10.77 -6.81 5.76
N LEU A 65 9.52 -7.00 6.20
CA LEU A 65 8.36 -7.09 5.31
C LEU A 65 8.12 -5.78 4.57
N ILE A 66 8.20 -4.64 5.27
CA ILE A 66 8.07 -3.31 4.66
C ILE A 66 9.15 -3.12 3.60
N PHE A 67 10.42 -3.43 3.90
CA PHE A 67 11.50 -3.34 2.93
C PHE A 67 11.28 -4.25 1.71
N VAL A 68 10.84 -5.49 1.91
CA VAL A 68 10.55 -6.42 0.80
C VAL A 68 9.40 -5.90 -0.07
N CYS A 69 8.30 -5.45 0.54
CA CYS A 69 7.16 -4.91 -0.20
C CYS A 69 7.50 -3.62 -0.96
N MET A 70 8.33 -2.73 -0.38
CA MET A 70 8.84 -1.54 -1.08
C MET A 70 9.70 -1.92 -2.29
N ASN A 71 10.64 -2.85 -2.12
CA ASN A 71 11.48 -3.32 -3.23
C ASN A 71 10.64 -4.01 -4.33
N MET A 72 9.66 -4.83 -3.95
CA MET A 72 8.74 -5.47 -4.90
C MET A 72 7.91 -4.44 -5.67
N SER A 73 7.40 -3.41 -4.99
CA SER A 73 6.66 -2.30 -5.63
C SER A 73 7.52 -1.56 -6.65
N SER A 74 8.75 -1.22 -6.28
CA SER A 74 9.71 -0.57 -7.19
C SER A 74 10.05 -1.44 -8.40
N LEU A 75 10.21 -2.76 -8.22
CA LEU A 75 10.44 -3.70 -9.32
C LEU A 75 9.25 -3.81 -10.25
N VAL A 76 8.01 -3.81 -9.73
CA VAL A 76 6.80 -3.80 -10.56
C VAL A 76 6.73 -2.54 -11.41
N VAL A 77 6.98 -1.38 -10.82
CA VAL A 77 6.97 -0.09 -11.55
C VAL A 77 8.07 -0.06 -12.61
N ALA A 78 9.31 -0.43 -12.26
CA ALA A 78 10.43 -0.44 -13.19
C ALA A 78 10.24 -1.47 -14.33
N GLY A 79 9.78 -2.68 -14.01
CA GLY A 79 9.48 -3.73 -14.97
C GLY A 79 8.32 -3.36 -15.90
N GLY A 80 7.26 -2.74 -15.36
CA GLY A 80 6.16 -2.17 -16.13
C GLY A 80 6.63 -1.08 -17.08
N ALA A 81 7.43 -0.12 -16.59
CA ALA A 81 8.00 0.95 -17.40
C ALA A 81 8.86 0.40 -18.55
N TYR A 82 9.69 -0.61 -18.27
CA TYR A 82 10.46 -1.29 -19.31
C TYR A 82 9.57 -1.97 -20.35
N ALA A 83 8.54 -2.73 -19.92
CA ALA A 83 7.61 -3.37 -20.84
C ALA A 83 6.85 -2.36 -21.71
N PHE A 84 6.23 -1.34 -21.10
CA PHE A 84 5.43 -0.36 -21.84
C PHE A 84 6.27 0.58 -22.71
N SER A 85 7.48 0.96 -22.28
CA SER A 85 8.39 1.73 -23.16
C SER A 85 8.73 0.97 -24.44
N ARG A 86 8.88 -0.36 -24.38
CA ARG A 86 9.18 -1.19 -25.55
C ARG A 86 7.95 -1.46 -26.41
N ILE A 87 6.80 -1.73 -25.80
CA ILE A 87 5.56 -2.07 -26.50
C ILE A 87 4.92 -0.83 -27.13
N GLU A 88 4.79 0.26 -26.37
CA GLU A 88 4.17 1.51 -26.83
C GLU A 88 5.19 2.47 -27.46
N GLY A 89 6.49 2.14 -27.45
CA GLY A 89 7.53 2.98 -28.02
C GLY A 89 7.65 4.36 -27.34
N TRP A 90 7.28 4.46 -26.07
CA TRP A 90 7.46 5.65 -25.25
C TRP A 90 8.89 5.73 -24.71
N SER A 91 9.31 6.92 -24.29
CA SER A 91 10.54 7.03 -23.51
C SER A 91 10.37 6.25 -22.18
N TYR A 92 11.47 5.76 -21.61
CA TYR A 92 11.40 5.05 -20.34
C TYR A 92 10.83 5.94 -19.22
N LEU A 93 11.13 7.25 -19.26
CA LEU A 93 10.63 8.21 -18.28
C LEU A 93 9.10 8.38 -18.39
N ASP A 94 8.57 8.47 -19.62
CA ASP A 94 7.12 8.57 -19.84
C ASP A 94 6.39 7.29 -19.42
N ALA A 95 6.97 6.12 -19.72
CA ALA A 95 6.42 4.84 -19.30
C ALA A 95 6.46 4.66 -17.77
N PHE A 96 7.52 5.15 -17.12
CA PHE A 96 7.65 5.16 -15.66
C PHE A 96 6.63 6.11 -15.02
N TYR A 97 6.49 7.32 -15.57
CA TYR A 97 5.46 8.28 -15.19
C TYR A 97 4.05 7.67 -15.32
N TYR A 98 3.76 7.03 -16.45
CA TYR A 98 2.50 6.31 -16.68
C TYR A 98 2.24 5.26 -15.58
N CYS A 99 3.23 4.43 -15.26
CA CYS A 99 3.09 3.39 -14.24
C CYS A 99 2.78 4.00 -12.86
N ILE A 100 3.49 5.06 -12.46
CA ILE A 100 3.24 5.74 -11.18
C ILE A 100 1.84 6.36 -11.15
N ILE A 101 1.49 7.18 -12.13
CA ILE A 101 0.18 7.87 -12.18
C ILE A 101 -0.99 6.88 -12.24
N THR A 102 -0.79 5.74 -12.90
CA THR A 102 -1.78 4.66 -12.99
C THR A 102 -1.94 3.93 -11.66
N LEU A 103 -0.83 3.45 -11.07
CA LEU A 103 -0.87 2.63 -9.86
C LEU A 103 -1.15 3.44 -8.59
N THR A 104 -0.83 4.74 -8.59
CA THR A 104 -1.26 5.67 -7.52
C THR A 104 -2.72 6.10 -7.68
N THR A 105 -3.40 5.64 -8.73
CA THR A 105 -4.80 5.96 -9.06
C THR A 105 -5.08 7.44 -9.37
N ILE A 106 -4.04 8.28 -9.53
CA ILE A 106 -4.16 9.68 -9.98
C ILE A 106 -4.80 9.71 -11.37
N GLY A 107 -4.22 8.98 -12.31
CA GLY A 107 -4.77 8.75 -13.65
C GLY A 107 -5.10 10.02 -14.43
N PHE A 108 -4.11 10.85 -14.78
CA PHE A 108 -4.34 12.07 -15.58
C PHE A 108 -4.87 11.79 -16.99
N GLY A 109 -4.49 10.66 -17.60
CA GLY A 109 -4.99 10.25 -18.91
C GLY A 109 -4.26 10.84 -20.11
N ASP A 110 -3.16 11.54 -19.86
CA ASP A 110 -2.17 12.00 -20.85
C ASP A 110 -1.41 10.83 -21.49
N TYR A 111 -1.07 9.82 -20.70
CA TYR A 111 -0.55 8.52 -21.18
C TYR A 111 -1.54 7.40 -20.84
N VAL A 112 -1.97 6.66 -21.87
CA VAL A 112 -2.90 5.53 -21.74
C VAL A 112 -2.49 4.43 -22.71
N VAL A 113 -2.22 3.24 -22.17
CA VAL A 113 -1.96 2.03 -22.95
C VAL A 113 -3.23 1.61 -23.71
N LEU A 114 -3.09 0.88 -24.81
CA LEU A 114 -4.24 0.38 -25.60
C LEU A 114 -5.00 1.47 -26.37
N GLN A 115 -4.39 2.60 -26.72
CA GLN A 115 -5.07 3.64 -27.51
C GLN A 115 -4.30 4.08 -28.76
N ARG A 116 -2.96 4.09 -28.74
CA ARG A 116 -2.19 4.68 -29.85
C ARG A 116 -2.18 3.84 -31.12
N ASN A 117 -2.31 2.52 -30.99
CA ASN A 117 -2.23 1.58 -32.10
C ASN A 117 -3.48 0.69 -32.10
N GLU A 118 -4.38 0.89 -33.06
CA GLU A 118 -5.60 0.08 -33.22
C GLU A 118 -5.29 -1.42 -33.38
N GLU A 119 -4.11 -1.75 -33.92
CA GLU A 119 -3.63 -3.12 -34.04
C GLU A 119 -3.29 -3.78 -32.69
N LEU A 120 -2.74 -2.99 -31.74
CA LEU A 120 -2.46 -3.46 -30.38
C LEU A 120 -3.74 -3.61 -29.55
N GLN A 121 -4.77 -2.80 -29.82
CA GLN A 121 -6.10 -2.98 -29.23
C GLN A 121 -6.76 -4.29 -29.65
N LYS A 122 -6.56 -4.71 -30.91
CA LYS A 122 -7.13 -5.96 -31.43
C LYS A 122 -6.46 -7.20 -30.82
N ASN A 123 -5.24 -7.06 -30.30
CA ASN A 123 -4.55 -8.15 -29.62
C ASN A 123 -5.11 -8.37 -28.20
N SER A 124 -5.99 -9.36 -28.06
CA SER A 124 -6.58 -9.74 -26.76
C SER A 124 -5.52 -10.05 -25.69
N GLY A 125 -4.34 -10.56 -26.09
CA GLY A 125 -3.25 -10.85 -25.14
C GLY A 125 -2.68 -9.60 -24.48
N TYR A 126 -2.51 -8.51 -25.25
CA TYR A 126 -1.98 -7.25 -24.72
C TYR A 126 -2.97 -6.54 -23.80
N PHE A 127 -4.26 -6.59 -24.13
CA PHE A 127 -5.33 -6.09 -23.27
C PHE A 127 -5.35 -6.79 -21.91
N VAL A 128 -5.33 -8.13 -21.93
CA VAL A 128 -5.29 -8.93 -20.70
C VAL A 128 -4.00 -8.68 -19.92
N PHE A 129 -2.85 -8.60 -20.58
CA PHE A 129 -1.58 -8.28 -19.93
C PHE A 129 -1.63 -6.93 -19.20
N SER A 130 -2.12 -5.87 -19.87
CA SER A 130 -2.24 -4.54 -19.28
C SER A 130 -3.19 -4.53 -18.08
N LEU A 131 -4.32 -5.24 -18.18
CA LEU A 131 -5.29 -5.36 -17.09
C LEU A 131 -4.71 -6.12 -15.90
N LEU A 132 -4.01 -7.24 -16.14
CA LEU A 132 -3.33 -8.01 -15.10
C LEU A 132 -2.20 -7.20 -14.45
N PHE A 133 -1.44 -6.42 -15.22
CA PHE A 133 -0.42 -5.52 -14.69
C PHE A 133 -1.03 -4.49 -13.73
N ILE A 134 -2.13 -3.83 -14.12
CA ILE A 134 -2.80 -2.84 -13.27
C ILE A 134 -3.35 -3.51 -12.01
N LEU A 135 -4.02 -4.65 -12.13
CA LEU A 135 -4.56 -5.38 -10.97
C LEU A 135 -3.44 -5.83 -10.02
N PHE A 136 -2.37 -6.42 -10.55
CA PHE A 136 -1.23 -6.89 -9.75
C PHE A 136 -0.46 -5.72 -9.12
N GLY A 137 -0.20 -4.65 -9.88
CA GLY A 137 0.47 -3.46 -9.38
C GLY A 137 -0.31 -2.77 -8.26
N LEU A 138 -1.62 -2.61 -8.42
CA LEU A 138 -2.49 -2.06 -7.37
C LEU A 138 -2.51 -2.95 -6.13
N ALA A 139 -2.51 -4.27 -6.32
CA ALA A 139 -2.47 -5.21 -5.22
C ALA A 139 -1.15 -5.12 -4.42
N VAL A 140 0.00 -5.02 -5.10
CA VAL A 140 1.32 -4.86 -4.46
C VAL A 140 1.45 -3.51 -3.74
N LEU A 141 1.01 -2.42 -4.38
CA LEU A 141 0.99 -1.10 -3.73
C LEU A 141 0.03 -1.08 -2.52
N SER A 142 -1.14 -1.71 -2.64
CA SER A 142 -2.09 -1.84 -1.53
C SER A 142 -1.50 -2.65 -0.37
N ALA A 143 -0.77 -3.74 -0.66
CA ALA A 143 -0.08 -4.54 0.34
C ALA A 143 0.97 -3.70 1.11
N ALA A 144 1.75 -2.88 0.40
CA ALA A 144 2.72 -1.97 1.00
C ALA A 144 2.05 -0.87 1.85
N MET A 145 0.99 -0.25 1.34
CA MET A 145 0.21 0.76 2.08
C MET A 145 -0.41 0.18 3.35
N ASN A 146 -0.94 -1.04 3.29
CA ASN A 146 -1.53 -1.71 4.45
C ASN A 146 -0.51 -1.91 5.58
N LEU A 147 0.71 -2.34 5.26
CA LEU A 147 1.79 -2.48 6.25
C LEU A 147 2.23 -1.13 6.82
N LEU A 148 2.32 -0.09 5.98
CA LEU A 148 2.70 1.25 6.42
C LEU A 148 1.65 1.88 7.33
N VAL A 149 0.37 1.76 6.97
CA VAL A 149 -0.75 2.23 7.80
C VAL A 149 -0.77 1.48 9.12
N LEU A 150 -0.67 0.15 9.10
CA LEU A 150 -0.63 -0.65 10.33
C LEU A 150 0.56 -0.25 11.20
N ARG A 151 1.74 -0.03 10.60
CA ARG A 151 2.93 0.42 11.34
C ARG A 151 2.70 1.78 11.98
N PHE A 152 2.14 2.75 11.26
CA PHE A 152 1.84 4.08 11.80
C PHE A 152 0.85 4.01 12.96
N LEU A 153 -0.22 3.23 12.83
CA LEU A 153 -1.18 3.00 13.91
C LEU A 153 -0.51 2.37 15.14
N THR A 154 0.31 1.33 14.95
CA THR A 154 1.02 0.69 16.07
C THR A 154 2.02 1.62 16.75
N LEU A 155 2.67 2.51 15.98
CA LEU A 155 3.60 3.49 16.53
C LEU A 155 2.86 4.51 17.40
N ASN A 156 1.74 5.06 16.91
CA ASN A 156 0.92 5.98 17.70
C ASN A 156 0.42 5.34 18.99
N THR A 157 -0.07 4.09 18.93
CA THR A 157 -0.54 3.39 20.15
C THR A 157 0.60 3.05 21.13
N GLU A 158 1.80 2.76 20.62
CA GLU A 158 2.97 2.48 21.46
C GLU A 158 3.47 3.75 22.15
N ASP A 159 3.39 4.89 21.47
CA ASP A 159 3.76 6.19 22.03
C ASP A 159 2.72 6.67 23.07
N GLU A 160 1.42 6.53 22.80
CA GLU A 160 0.36 6.77 23.80
C GLU A 160 0.58 5.95 25.07
N ARG A 161 0.90 4.66 24.94
CA ARG A 161 1.16 3.79 26.09
C ARG A 161 2.42 4.21 26.87
N LYS A 162 3.46 4.70 26.20
CA LYS A 162 4.67 5.20 26.90
C LYS A 162 4.35 6.45 27.70
N ASP A 163 3.60 7.39 27.12
CA ASP A 163 3.19 8.61 27.80
C ASP A 163 2.33 8.29 29.03
N GLU A 164 1.42 7.32 28.94
CA GLU A 164 0.64 6.83 30.09
C GLU A 164 1.53 6.22 31.19
N LEU A 165 2.52 5.40 30.82
CA LEU A 165 3.44 4.79 31.78
C LEU A 165 4.34 5.83 32.47
N GLU A 166 4.79 6.84 31.73
CA GLU A 166 5.58 7.96 32.26
C GLU A 166 4.74 8.82 33.21
N ALA A 167 3.48 9.10 32.86
CA ALA A 167 2.55 9.83 33.74
C ALA A 167 2.26 9.04 35.03
N LEU A 168 2.02 7.73 34.94
CA LEU A 168 1.81 6.87 36.11
C LEU A 168 3.06 6.80 36.99
N ALA A 169 4.25 6.76 36.40
CA ALA A 169 5.52 6.78 37.13
C ALA A 169 5.73 8.13 37.86
N ALA A 170 5.39 9.26 37.22
CA ALA A 170 5.45 10.60 37.81
C ALA A 170 4.44 10.77 38.96
N ILE A 171 3.22 10.24 38.84
CA ILE A 171 2.23 10.26 39.93
C ILE A 171 2.71 9.39 41.09
N ARG A 172 3.23 8.19 40.82
CA ARG A 172 3.74 7.29 41.86
C ARG A 172 4.92 7.91 42.62
N SER A 173 5.83 8.61 41.94
CA SER A 173 6.93 9.30 42.60
C SER A 173 6.45 10.48 43.45
N ALA A 174 5.47 11.25 42.98
CA ALA A 174 4.85 12.33 43.74
C ALA A 174 4.17 11.83 45.03
N VAL A 175 3.34 10.77 44.95
CA VAL A 175 2.68 10.17 46.12
C VAL A 175 3.69 9.59 47.11
N ARG A 176 4.78 8.98 46.63
CA ARG A 176 5.84 8.46 47.51
C ARG A 176 6.52 9.59 48.28
N LEU A 177 6.85 10.70 47.61
CA LEU A 177 7.46 11.87 48.26
C LEU A 177 6.52 12.47 49.31
N GLU A 178 5.22 12.57 49.02
CA GLU A 178 4.22 13.07 49.97
C GLU A 178 4.08 12.16 51.20
N GLY A 179 4.05 10.84 50.99
CA GLY A 179 4.04 9.86 52.09
C GLY A 179 5.28 9.95 52.97
N ASP A 180 6.47 10.08 52.39
CA ASP A 180 7.73 10.22 53.12
C ASP A 180 7.72 11.51 53.99
N VAL A 181 7.14 12.61 53.50
CA VAL A 181 6.99 13.88 54.25
C VAL A 181 6.02 13.74 55.43
N ILE A 182 4.87 13.09 55.25
CA ILE A 182 3.89 12.89 56.33
C ILE A 182 4.48 12.03 57.44
N THR A 183 5.23 10.99 57.08
CA THR A 183 5.86 10.08 58.04
C THR A 183 6.93 10.81 58.87
N ALA A 184 7.69 11.72 58.26
CA ALA A 184 8.70 12.52 58.95
C ALA A 184 8.10 13.53 59.95
N ASN A 185 6.95 14.14 59.63
CA ASN A 185 6.32 15.14 60.51
C ASN A 185 5.60 14.52 61.73
N ASN A 186 5.14 13.28 61.65
CA ASN A 186 4.48 12.59 62.78
C ASN A 186 5.46 11.85 63.70
N SER A 187 6.77 11.88 63.42
CA SER A 187 7.82 11.25 64.24
C SER A 187 8.51 12.20 65.24
N ILE A 188 7.89 13.33 65.58
CA ILE A 188 8.36 14.30 66.60
C ILE A 188 7.41 14.30 67.79
#